data_AF-A0A8W8KZR9-F1
#
_entry.id   AF-A0A8W8KZR9-F1
#
_cell.length_a   1.000
_cell.length_b   1.000
_cell.length_c   1.000
_cell.angle_alpha   90.00
_cell.angle_beta   90.00
_cell.angle_gamma   90.00
#
_symmetry.space_group_name_H-M   'P 1'
#
loop_
_entity.id
_entity.type
_entity.pdbx_description
1 polymer ?
#
loop_
_entity_poly.entity_id
_entity_poly.type
_entity_poly.pdbx_seq_one_letter_code
_entity_poly.pdbx_strand_id
1 'polypeptide(L)'
;KAKRCTMVTFESLPWACRLIEFGKNVEILGFKDTLGASLLKGKECNLTKPIIETTQYILGEKPKVRHVQNYIAITLMAKSIVHPPIMYGKWSQWDGKPLSEKPLFYQGLDERQAELLSGVSDECVATAKAIEKKVPGLDMSDVIHVFDWYLNYYSDQITDKSNLMMAMRTNKAYDGLVHPMKEIEPGKYVPDFTYRYMAEDVPEGIVPMKGIAELAGVSTPYLDEVITWCQGKLNKEFLVGNKLTGKDLKDTRAPQKYGYNKLEDLFTGSFEVTPR
;
A
#
# COMPACT_ATOMS: atom_id res chain seq x y z
N LYS A 1 17.50 -15.22 -15.58
CA LYS A 1 17.69 -13.75 -15.76
C LYS A 1 17.87 -13.06 -14.41
N ALA A 2 16.99 -13.28 -13.41
CA ALA A 2 17.05 -12.64 -12.09
C ALA A 2 18.44 -12.64 -11.41
N LYS A 3 19.19 -13.75 -11.46
CA LYS A 3 20.54 -13.83 -10.88
C LYS A 3 21.57 -12.84 -11.44
N ARG A 4 21.33 -12.25 -12.61
CA ARG A 4 22.21 -11.29 -13.30
C ARG A 4 21.69 -9.85 -13.25
N CYS A 5 20.59 -9.60 -12.55
CA CYS A 5 19.97 -8.27 -12.45
C CYS A 5 19.82 -7.87 -10.99
N THR A 6 19.64 -6.58 -10.74
CA THR A 6 19.14 -6.08 -9.46
C THR A 6 17.71 -5.61 -9.66
N MET A 7 16.82 -6.06 -8.78
CA MET A 7 15.45 -5.54 -8.72
C MET A 7 15.42 -4.41 -7.71
N VAL A 8 14.84 -3.28 -8.11
CA VAL A 8 14.68 -2.09 -7.27
C VAL A 8 13.19 -1.89 -7.05
N THR A 9 12.78 -1.82 -5.79
CA THR A 9 11.39 -1.54 -5.43
C THR A 9 11.36 -0.20 -4.75
N PHE A 10 10.61 0.74 -5.32
CA PHE A 10 10.36 2.04 -4.70
C PHE A 10 9.08 1.99 -3.91
N GLU A 11 9.08 2.74 -2.83
CA GLU A 11 7.92 2.78 -1.96
C GLU A 11 6.73 3.51 -2.62
N SER A 12 6.94 4.43 -3.57
CA SER A 12 5.87 5.08 -4.34
C SER A 12 6.42 5.86 -5.55
N LEU A 13 5.57 6.60 -6.25
CA LEU A 13 6.01 7.65 -7.18
C LEU A 13 6.78 8.77 -6.44
N PRO A 14 7.83 9.36 -7.06
CA PRO A 14 8.60 10.46 -6.50
C PRO A 14 7.86 11.81 -6.48
N TRP A 15 6.86 11.97 -7.35
CA TRP A 15 6.12 13.23 -7.53
C TRP A 15 4.61 12.99 -7.55
N ALA A 16 3.87 14.02 -7.14
CA ALA A 16 2.49 14.20 -7.58
C ALA A 16 2.55 14.98 -8.90
N CYS A 17 2.04 14.38 -9.98
CA CYS A 17 2.06 15.00 -11.31
C CYS A 17 0.79 14.73 -12.10
N ARG A 18 0.50 15.60 -13.08
CA ARG A 18 -0.66 15.50 -13.96
C ARG A 18 -0.26 15.76 -15.41
N LEU A 19 -0.85 14.98 -16.31
CA LEU A 19 -0.72 15.21 -17.73
C LEU A 19 -1.51 16.47 -18.11
N ILE A 20 -0.86 17.39 -18.83
CA ILE A 20 -1.51 18.59 -19.39
C ILE A 20 -1.77 18.36 -20.88
N GLU A 21 -0.75 17.88 -21.61
CA GLU A 21 -0.86 17.55 -23.03
C GLU A 21 -0.06 16.27 -23.33
N PHE A 22 -0.73 15.29 -23.92
CA PHE A 22 -0.15 14.00 -24.26
C PHE A 22 1.10 14.14 -25.13
N GLY A 23 2.21 13.56 -24.67
CA GLY A 23 3.50 13.57 -25.39
C GLY A 23 4.25 14.90 -25.41
N LYS A 24 3.72 15.95 -24.74
CA LYS A 24 4.35 17.28 -24.75
C LYS A 24 4.54 17.87 -23.35
N ASN A 25 3.50 17.91 -22.53
CA ASN A 25 3.48 18.69 -21.29
C ASN A 25 2.96 17.89 -20.10
N VAL A 26 3.72 17.89 -19.01
CA VAL A 26 3.35 17.35 -17.70
C VAL A 26 3.61 18.41 -16.64
N GLU A 27 2.69 18.53 -15.68
CA GLU A 27 2.83 19.40 -14.53
C GLU A 27 3.24 18.58 -13.31
N ILE A 28 4.29 19.02 -12.61
CA ILE A 28 4.67 18.48 -11.30
C ILE A 28 4.03 19.37 -10.22
N LEU A 29 3.05 18.82 -9.52
CA LEU A 29 2.31 19.50 -8.46
C LEU A 29 3.06 19.53 -7.13
N GLY A 30 3.98 18.57 -6.92
CA GLY A 30 4.74 18.50 -5.69
C GLY A 30 5.80 17.41 -5.69
N PHE A 31 6.86 17.68 -4.92
CA PHE A 31 7.96 16.76 -4.67
C PHE A 31 7.80 16.15 -3.28
N LYS A 32 8.14 14.88 -3.15
CA LYS A 32 8.37 14.28 -1.83
C LYS A 32 9.73 14.72 -1.29
N ASP A 33 9.85 14.77 0.03
CA ASP A 33 11.16 15.04 0.65
C ASP A 33 12.06 13.81 0.63
N THR A 34 11.51 12.62 0.85
CA THR A 34 12.23 11.35 0.82
C THR A 34 11.52 10.30 -0.03
N LEU A 35 12.28 9.31 -0.50
CA LEU A 35 11.76 8.15 -1.22
C LEU A 35 12.57 6.89 -0.89
N GLY A 36 11.95 5.96 -0.19
CA GLY A 36 12.49 4.64 0.13
C GLY A 36 12.64 3.73 -1.11
N ALA A 37 13.78 3.07 -1.20
CA ALA A 37 14.08 2.09 -2.24
C ALA A 37 14.78 0.86 -1.65
N SER A 38 14.24 -0.34 -1.92
CA SER A 38 14.90 -1.60 -1.57
C SER A 38 15.59 -2.21 -2.78
N LEU A 39 16.72 -2.87 -2.54
CA LEU A 39 17.54 -3.50 -3.57
C LEU A 39 17.56 -5.02 -3.35
N LEU A 40 17.21 -5.78 -4.37
CA LEU A 40 17.38 -7.23 -4.39
C LEU A 40 18.34 -7.60 -5.52
N LYS A 41 19.62 -7.71 -5.18
CA LYS A 41 20.73 -7.92 -6.14
C LYS A 41 20.95 -9.39 -6.42
N GLY A 42 20.99 -9.77 -7.70
CA GLY A 42 21.36 -11.11 -8.12
C GLY A 42 22.83 -11.43 -7.85
N LYS A 43 23.16 -12.67 -7.46
CA LYS A 43 24.53 -13.12 -7.13
C LYS A 43 25.54 -13.00 -8.29
N GLU A 44 25.06 -13.00 -9.53
CA GLU A 44 25.87 -12.83 -10.75
C GLU A 44 25.70 -11.43 -11.36
N CYS A 45 25.09 -10.47 -10.63
CA CYS A 45 24.90 -9.12 -11.12
C CYS A 45 26.17 -8.30 -10.95
N ASN A 46 26.79 -7.91 -12.07
CA ASN A 46 27.93 -7.02 -12.09
C ASN A 46 27.45 -5.56 -12.20
N LEU A 47 27.26 -4.90 -11.05
CA LEU A 47 26.90 -3.48 -11.01
C LEU A 47 28.13 -2.63 -11.30
N THR A 48 28.05 -1.78 -12.32
CA THR A 48 29.12 -0.84 -12.68
C THR A 48 28.94 0.53 -12.03
N LYS A 49 27.75 0.81 -11.47
CA LYS A 49 27.41 2.04 -10.75
C LYS A 49 26.51 1.72 -9.56
N PRO A 50 26.61 2.48 -8.46
CA PRO A 50 25.78 2.24 -7.30
C PRO A 50 24.35 2.79 -7.57
N ILE A 51 23.35 1.97 -7.27
CA ILE A 51 21.97 2.16 -7.78
C ILE A 51 21.29 3.36 -7.12
N ILE A 52 21.47 3.55 -5.82
CA ILE A 52 20.80 4.60 -5.05
C ILE A 52 21.27 5.97 -5.53
N GLU A 53 22.58 6.15 -5.68
CA GLU A 53 23.23 7.38 -6.12
C GLU A 53 22.92 7.67 -7.59
N THR A 54 22.90 6.62 -8.43
CA THR A 54 22.47 6.76 -9.83
C THR A 54 21.01 7.22 -9.90
N THR A 55 20.13 6.65 -9.06
CA THR A 55 18.72 7.05 -8.97
C THR A 55 18.61 8.49 -8.46
N GLN A 56 19.33 8.85 -7.40
CA GLN A 56 19.35 10.20 -6.85
C GLN A 56 19.80 11.22 -7.91
N TYR A 57 20.84 10.91 -8.68
CA TYR A 57 21.31 11.76 -9.76
C TYR A 57 20.22 12.01 -10.82
N ILE A 58 19.44 10.98 -11.19
CA ILE A 58 18.35 11.10 -12.16
C ILE A 58 17.18 11.92 -11.61
N LEU A 59 16.82 11.73 -10.34
CA LEU A 59 15.70 12.44 -9.70
C LEU A 59 16.03 13.89 -9.34
N GLY A 60 17.31 14.24 -9.24
CA GLY A 60 17.78 15.58 -8.89
C GLY A 60 17.87 15.78 -7.38
N GLU A 61 17.54 16.98 -6.89
CA GLU A 61 17.71 17.32 -5.47
C GLU A 61 16.73 16.60 -4.55
N LYS A 62 15.47 16.45 -5.00
CA LYS A 62 14.37 15.84 -4.26
C LYS A 62 13.57 14.86 -5.15
N PRO A 63 13.03 13.77 -4.59
CA PRO A 63 13.20 13.32 -3.21
C PRO A 63 14.62 12.82 -2.90
N LYS A 64 15.00 12.85 -1.61
CA LYS A 64 16.18 12.13 -1.13
C LYS A 64 15.91 10.63 -1.12
N VAL A 65 16.63 9.89 -1.96
CA VAL A 65 16.49 8.43 -2.06
C VAL A 65 17.17 7.79 -0.87
N ARG A 66 16.40 7.05 -0.06
CA ARG A 66 16.89 6.32 1.11
C ARG A 66 16.84 4.82 0.86
N HIS A 67 17.81 4.09 1.38
CA HIS A 67 17.79 2.63 1.30
C HIS A 67 16.80 2.05 2.32
N VAL A 68 15.90 1.19 1.85
CA VAL A 68 15.02 0.34 2.67
C VAL A 68 15.57 -1.08 2.57
N GLN A 69 15.83 -1.73 3.70
CA GLN A 69 16.65 -2.95 3.71
C GLN A 69 16.07 -4.11 2.89
N ASN A 70 14.74 -4.21 2.79
CA ASN A 70 14.12 -5.30 2.05
C ASN A 70 12.76 -4.92 1.42
N TYR A 71 12.39 -5.68 0.39
CA TYR A 71 11.18 -5.44 -0.41
C TYR A 71 9.88 -5.85 0.31
N ILE A 72 9.96 -6.75 1.30
CA ILE A 72 8.81 -7.19 2.09
C ILE A 72 8.36 -6.04 2.99
N ALA A 73 9.30 -5.33 3.61
CA ALA A 73 9.02 -4.11 4.37
C ALA A 73 8.27 -3.09 3.52
N ILE A 74 8.71 -2.83 2.28
CA ILE A 74 8.00 -1.93 1.35
C ILE A 74 6.56 -2.40 1.07
N THR A 75 6.37 -3.71 0.90
CA THR A 75 5.03 -4.26 0.64
C THR A 75 4.09 -4.10 1.83
N LEU A 76 4.61 -4.21 3.06
CA LEU A 76 3.85 -4.05 4.31
C LEU A 76 3.77 -2.60 4.82
N MET A 77 4.30 -1.62 4.09
CA MET A 77 4.30 -0.21 4.53
C MET A 77 2.88 0.36 4.68
N ALA A 78 2.69 1.16 5.73
CA ALA A 78 1.42 1.78 6.11
C ALA A 78 0.67 2.53 5.00
N LYS A 79 1.36 3.16 4.05
CA LYS A 79 0.68 3.92 2.99
C LYS A 79 -0.08 3.05 1.99
N SER A 80 0.27 1.77 1.90
CA SER A 80 -0.27 0.84 0.93
C SER A 80 -1.62 0.25 1.36
N ILE A 81 -2.03 0.48 2.61
CA ILE A 81 -3.29 -0.04 3.17
C ILE A 81 -4.44 0.98 3.19
N VAL A 82 -4.19 2.25 2.82
CA VAL A 82 -5.11 3.34 3.18
C VAL A 82 -6.49 3.24 2.52
N HIS A 83 -6.56 3.01 1.21
CA HIS A 83 -7.84 3.21 0.50
C HIS A 83 -8.89 2.11 0.73
N PRO A 84 -8.56 0.79 0.69
CA PRO A 84 -9.58 -0.25 0.81
C PRO A 84 -10.35 -0.24 2.16
N PRO A 85 -9.72 -0.10 3.34
CA PRO A 85 -10.44 0.00 4.62
C PRO A 85 -11.38 1.22 4.68
N ILE A 86 -10.96 2.36 4.12
CA ILE A 86 -11.78 3.58 4.06
C ILE A 86 -13.00 3.36 3.15
N MET A 87 -12.80 2.74 1.98
CA MET A 87 -13.90 2.40 1.07
C MET A 87 -14.87 1.40 1.71
N TYR A 88 -14.37 0.38 2.40
CA TYR A 88 -15.19 -0.60 3.10
C TYR A 88 -16.00 0.05 4.22
N GLY A 89 -15.35 0.76 5.14
CA GLY A 89 -16.03 1.39 6.27
C GLY A 89 -17.13 2.36 5.83
N LYS A 90 -16.91 3.14 4.76
CA LYS A 90 -17.91 4.08 4.25
C LYS A 90 -19.10 3.41 3.58
N TRP A 91 -18.85 2.39 2.76
CA TRP A 91 -19.83 1.89 1.78
C TRP A 91 -20.36 0.49 2.07
N SER A 92 -19.93 -0.15 3.16
CA SER A 92 -20.41 -1.48 3.56
C SER A 92 -21.89 -1.53 3.86
N GLN A 93 -22.43 -0.47 4.47
CA GLN A 93 -23.84 -0.33 4.83
C GLN A 93 -24.62 0.60 3.89
N TRP A 94 -24.08 0.90 2.71
CA TRP A 94 -24.77 1.74 1.74
C TRP A 94 -26.05 1.06 1.22
N ASP A 95 -27.17 1.77 1.28
CA ASP A 95 -28.51 1.28 0.94
C ASP A 95 -28.81 1.25 -0.57
N GLY A 96 -27.81 1.57 -1.40
CA GLY A 96 -27.93 1.62 -2.85
C GLY A 96 -28.53 2.93 -3.40
N LYS A 97 -28.92 3.88 -2.54
CA LYS A 97 -29.51 5.14 -3.00
C LYS A 97 -28.45 6.16 -3.43
N PRO A 98 -28.68 6.92 -4.51
CA PRO A 98 -27.77 7.99 -4.93
C PRO A 98 -27.71 9.14 -3.92
N LEU A 99 -26.53 9.72 -3.76
CA LEU A 99 -26.27 10.90 -2.94
C LEU A 99 -26.39 12.18 -3.78
N SER A 100 -26.73 13.30 -3.14
CA SER A 100 -26.78 14.63 -3.78
C SER A 100 -25.40 15.31 -3.88
N GLU A 101 -24.42 14.82 -3.14
CA GLU A 101 -23.06 15.36 -3.10
C GLU A 101 -22.02 14.24 -2.96
N LYS A 102 -20.78 14.55 -3.30
CA LYS A 102 -19.66 13.62 -3.15
C LYS A 102 -19.09 13.78 -1.73
N PRO A 103 -19.14 12.75 -0.87
CA PRO A 103 -18.61 12.88 0.48
C PRO A 103 -17.08 13.01 0.45
N LEU A 104 -16.53 13.76 1.40
CA LEU A 104 -15.08 13.86 1.62
C LEU A 104 -14.50 12.47 1.92
N PHE A 105 -13.31 12.18 1.38
CA PHE A 105 -12.63 10.90 1.55
C PHE A 105 -11.84 10.87 2.86
N TYR A 106 -10.68 11.53 2.91
CA TYR A 106 -9.82 11.54 4.10
C TYR A 106 -10.43 12.40 5.22
N GLN A 107 -11.01 13.56 4.86
CA GLN A 107 -11.62 14.49 5.81
C GLN A 107 -12.99 14.06 6.32
N GLY A 108 -13.62 13.09 5.65
CA GLY A 108 -14.89 12.49 6.04
C GLY A 108 -14.76 11.20 6.86
N LEU A 109 -13.53 10.80 7.23
CA LEU A 109 -13.24 9.52 7.90
C LEU A 109 -14.02 9.38 9.22
N ASP A 110 -14.79 8.32 9.41
CA ASP A 110 -15.49 8.03 10.67
C ASP A 110 -14.72 7.05 11.60
N GLU A 111 -15.30 6.75 12.76
CA GLU A 111 -14.70 5.87 13.76
C GLU A 111 -14.50 4.45 13.23
N ARG A 112 -15.45 3.91 12.45
CA ARG A 112 -15.34 2.56 11.89
C ARG A 112 -14.24 2.50 10.84
N GLN A 113 -14.13 3.51 9.99
CA GLN A 113 -13.04 3.60 9.01
C GLN A 113 -11.68 3.73 9.69
N ALA A 114 -11.58 4.52 10.77
CA ALA A 114 -10.36 4.66 11.54
C ALA A 114 -9.97 3.35 12.26
N GLU A 115 -10.94 2.64 12.84
CA GLU A 115 -10.74 1.32 13.45
C GLU A 115 -10.22 0.31 12.43
N LEU A 116 -10.89 0.18 11.27
CA LEU A 116 -10.48 -0.73 10.20
C LEU A 116 -9.06 -0.43 9.71
N LEU A 117 -8.76 0.84 9.49
CA LEU A 117 -7.44 1.27 9.01
C LEU A 117 -6.35 0.98 10.07
N SER A 118 -6.62 1.27 11.34
CA SER A 118 -5.70 0.98 12.45
C SER A 118 -5.49 -0.52 12.61
N GLY A 119 -6.55 -1.32 12.57
CA GLY A 119 -6.50 -2.78 12.71
C GLY A 119 -5.71 -3.46 11.60
N VAL A 120 -5.92 -3.05 10.33
CA VAL A 120 -5.08 -3.52 9.22
C VAL A 120 -3.62 -3.11 9.41
N SER A 121 -3.37 -1.89 9.92
CA SER A 121 -2.00 -1.44 10.20
C SER A 121 -1.33 -2.26 11.30
N ASP A 122 -2.04 -2.59 12.37
CA ASP A 122 -1.55 -3.44 13.45
C ASP A 122 -1.19 -4.84 12.95
N GLU A 123 -1.98 -5.39 12.02
CA GLU A 123 -1.70 -6.68 11.37
C GLU A 123 -0.42 -6.64 10.52
N CYS A 124 -0.19 -5.55 9.79
CA CYS A 124 1.06 -5.35 9.04
C CYS A 124 2.28 -5.29 9.98
N VAL A 125 2.18 -4.54 11.09
CA VAL A 125 3.25 -4.44 12.10
C VAL A 125 3.48 -5.77 12.81
N ALA A 126 2.42 -6.50 13.16
CA ALA A 126 2.52 -7.83 13.75
C ALA A 126 3.17 -8.83 12.80
N THR A 127 2.83 -8.76 11.50
CA THR A 127 3.45 -9.55 10.45
C THR A 127 4.95 -9.25 10.34
N ALA A 128 5.34 -7.98 10.30
CA ALA A 128 6.74 -7.58 10.30
C ALA A 128 7.53 -8.16 11.48
N LYS A 129 7.03 -7.99 12.71
CA LYS A 129 7.64 -8.54 13.93
C LYS A 129 7.77 -10.06 13.89
N ALA A 130 6.75 -10.76 13.38
CA ALA A 130 6.78 -12.22 13.23
C ALA A 130 7.84 -12.67 12.23
N ILE A 131 8.03 -11.93 11.13
CA ILE A 131 9.07 -12.20 10.15
C ILE A 131 10.46 -11.96 10.75
N GLU A 132 10.71 -10.83 11.42
CA GLU A 132 12.00 -10.53 12.07
C GLU A 132 12.42 -11.64 13.04
N LYS A 133 11.46 -12.16 13.83
CA LYS A 133 11.72 -13.27 14.76
C LYS A 133 12.11 -14.56 14.04
N LYS A 134 11.54 -14.83 12.87
CA LYS A 134 11.77 -16.05 12.08
C LYS A 134 13.00 -15.95 11.17
N VAL A 135 13.40 -14.73 10.81
CA VAL A 135 14.50 -14.44 9.87
C VAL A 135 15.50 -13.49 10.56
N PRO A 136 16.43 -14.03 11.38
CA PRO A 136 17.38 -13.20 12.11
C PRO A 136 18.23 -12.31 11.18
N GLY A 137 18.29 -11.02 11.51
CA GLY A 137 19.04 -10.01 10.75
C GLY A 137 18.25 -9.34 9.62
N LEU A 138 17.00 -9.72 9.38
CA LEU A 138 16.12 -8.96 8.50
C LEU A 138 15.55 -7.75 9.26
N ASP A 139 15.85 -6.55 8.78
CA ASP A 139 15.34 -5.29 9.33
C ASP A 139 13.95 -4.97 8.74
N MET A 140 12.92 -4.94 9.58
CA MET A 140 11.56 -4.55 9.22
C MET A 140 11.11 -3.24 9.91
N SER A 141 12.04 -2.44 10.43
CA SER A 141 11.77 -1.23 11.22
C SER A 141 11.02 -0.13 10.44
N ASP A 142 11.07 -0.17 9.11
CA ASP A 142 10.29 0.70 8.22
C ASP A 142 8.77 0.38 8.22
N VAL A 143 8.37 -0.79 8.72
CA VAL A 143 6.95 -1.18 8.88
C VAL A 143 6.43 -0.63 10.21
N ILE A 144 6.00 0.62 10.16
CA ILE A 144 5.41 1.34 11.30
C ILE A 144 3.89 1.42 11.20
N HIS A 145 3.25 1.77 12.31
CA HIS A 145 1.81 2.00 12.32
C HIS A 145 1.44 3.21 11.45
N VAL A 146 0.28 3.18 10.80
CA VAL A 146 -0.19 4.23 9.88
C VAL A 146 -0.32 5.59 10.54
N PHE A 147 -0.63 5.63 11.84
CA PHE A 147 -0.63 6.87 12.59
C PHE A 147 0.78 7.47 12.73
N ASP A 148 1.77 6.66 13.10
CA ASP A 148 3.17 7.10 13.18
C ASP A 148 3.67 7.56 11.80
N TRP A 149 3.25 6.88 10.74
CA TRP A 149 3.55 7.31 9.38
C TRP A 149 2.97 8.71 9.08
N TYR A 150 1.70 8.98 9.43
CA TYR A 150 1.14 10.32 9.28
C TYR A 150 1.92 11.37 10.08
N LEU A 151 2.31 11.05 11.31
CA LEU A 151 3.10 11.95 12.14
C LEU A 151 4.51 12.18 11.57
N ASN A 152 5.13 11.19 10.95
CA ASN A 152 6.48 11.32 10.39
C ASN A 152 6.50 12.10 9.07
N TYR A 153 5.47 11.95 8.22
CA TYR A 153 5.48 12.47 6.85
C TYR A 153 4.57 13.67 6.63
N TYR A 154 3.57 13.89 7.49
CA TYR A 154 2.58 14.96 7.36
C TYR A 154 2.46 15.83 8.61
N SER A 155 3.39 15.72 9.57
CA SER A 155 3.35 16.45 10.86
C SER A 155 2.97 17.92 10.71
N ASP A 156 3.59 18.62 9.76
CA ASP A 156 3.42 20.07 9.56
C ASP A 156 2.09 20.44 8.88
N GLN A 157 1.42 19.46 8.28
CA GLN A 157 0.13 19.61 7.61
C GLN A 157 -1.06 19.23 8.49
N ILE A 158 -0.82 18.61 9.65
CA ILE A 158 -1.84 18.09 10.56
C ILE A 158 -2.01 19.03 11.75
N THR A 159 -3.21 19.57 11.96
CA THR A 159 -3.46 20.48 13.09
C THR A 159 -3.92 19.78 14.38
N ASP A 160 -4.54 18.60 14.28
CA ASP A 160 -4.93 17.78 15.44
C ASP A 160 -4.29 16.39 15.34
N LYS A 161 -3.36 16.11 16.25
CA LYS A 161 -2.57 14.87 16.33
C LYS A 161 -3.04 13.96 17.48
N SER A 162 -4.26 14.13 17.97
CA SER A 162 -4.78 13.35 19.11
C SER A 162 -4.96 11.86 18.80
N ASN A 163 -5.31 11.52 17.57
CA ASN A 163 -5.46 10.14 17.09
C ASN A 163 -5.42 10.09 15.55
N LEU A 164 -5.42 8.88 14.98
CA LEU A 164 -5.39 8.65 13.52
C LEU A 164 -6.53 9.36 12.78
N MET A 165 -7.76 9.29 13.30
CA MET A 165 -8.91 9.92 12.66
C MET A 165 -8.74 11.42 12.57
N MET A 166 -8.37 12.07 13.68
CA MET A 166 -8.14 13.51 13.71
C MET A 166 -6.94 13.92 12.87
N ALA A 167 -5.88 13.11 12.86
CA ALA A 167 -4.72 13.37 12.02
C ALA A 167 -5.09 13.38 10.53
N MET A 168 -5.91 12.43 10.07
CA MET A 168 -6.37 12.41 8.68
C MET A 168 -7.37 13.52 8.37
N ARG A 169 -8.31 13.80 9.29
CA ARG A 169 -9.33 14.84 9.11
C ARG A 169 -8.75 16.24 9.01
N THR A 170 -7.69 16.50 9.78
CA THR A 170 -7.09 17.82 9.88
C THR A 170 -5.83 17.99 9.05
N ASN A 171 -5.50 17.02 8.19
CA ASN A 171 -4.39 17.11 7.27
C ASN A 171 -4.76 17.98 6.05
N LYS A 172 -4.17 19.18 5.97
CA LYS A 172 -4.41 20.14 4.89
C LYS A 172 -4.04 19.62 3.50
N ALA A 173 -3.16 18.62 3.41
CA ALA A 173 -2.82 17.99 2.15
C ALA A 173 -4.02 17.24 1.51
N TYR A 174 -5.12 17.06 2.25
CA TYR A 174 -6.31 16.36 1.80
C TYR A 174 -7.54 17.24 1.63
N ASP A 175 -7.38 18.57 1.69
CA ASP A 175 -8.48 19.53 1.56
C ASP A 175 -9.28 19.30 0.27
N GLY A 176 -10.58 19.05 0.44
CA GLY A 176 -11.53 18.90 -0.66
C GLY A 176 -11.46 17.59 -1.44
N LEU A 177 -10.62 16.62 -1.03
CA LEU A 177 -10.57 15.31 -1.68
C LEU A 177 -11.81 14.49 -1.32
N VAL A 178 -12.57 14.08 -2.33
CA VAL A 178 -13.83 13.33 -2.19
C VAL A 178 -13.67 11.87 -2.59
N HIS A 179 -14.62 11.03 -2.15
CA HIS A 179 -14.69 9.64 -2.60
C HIS A 179 -14.80 9.56 -4.13
N PRO A 180 -14.29 8.46 -4.74
CA PRO A 180 -14.53 8.20 -6.15
C PRO A 180 -16.01 7.87 -6.35
N MET A 181 -16.70 8.69 -7.14
CA MET A 181 -18.13 8.57 -7.39
C MET A 181 -18.43 8.63 -8.89
N LYS A 182 -19.40 7.85 -9.35
CA LYS A 182 -20.04 7.98 -10.67
C LYS A 182 -21.24 8.89 -10.55
N GLU A 183 -21.36 9.84 -11.47
CA GLU A 183 -22.60 10.59 -11.64
C GLU A 183 -23.53 9.79 -12.55
N ILE A 184 -24.68 9.38 -12.03
CA ILE A 184 -25.65 8.55 -12.78
C ILE A 184 -26.77 9.39 -13.39
N GLU A 185 -27.04 10.55 -12.80
CA GLU A 185 -27.96 11.59 -13.24
C GLU A 185 -27.39 12.93 -12.75
N PRO A 186 -27.75 14.09 -13.34
CA PRO A 186 -27.27 15.38 -12.89
C PRO A 186 -27.44 15.58 -11.37
N GLY A 187 -26.32 15.70 -10.66
CA GLY A 187 -26.29 15.86 -9.21
C GLY A 187 -26.65 14.60 -8.39
N LYS A 188 -26.64 13.41 -8.99
CA LYS A 188 -26.88 12.12 -8.33
C LYS A 188 -25.67 11.22 -8.45
N TYR A 189 -25.07 10.89 -7.32
CA TYR A 189 -23.78 10.20 -7.24
C TYR A 189 -23.91 8.83 -6.56
N VAL A 190 -23.21 7.83 -7.11
CA VAL A 190 -23.04 6.50 -6.49
C VAL A 190 -21.55 6.17 -6.39
N PRO A 191 -21.11 5.37 -5.39
CA PRO A 191 -19.71 5.00 -5.25
C PRO A 191 -19.16 4.27 -6.48
N ASP A 192 -17.97 4.68 -6.92
CA ASP A 192 -17.25 4.01 -8.00
C ASP A 192 -16.32 2.93 -7.44
N PHE A 193 -16.83 1.70 -7.33
CA PHE A 193 -16.02 0.54 -6.92
C PHE A 193 -15.05 0.05 -7.99
N THR A 194 -15.12 0.56 -9.22
CA THR A 194 -14.16 0.24 -10.30
C THR A 194 -12.95 1.16 -10.31
N TYR A 195 -12.95 2.19 -9.46
CA TYR A 195 -11.83 3.10 -9.32
C TYR A 195 -10.60 2.40 -8.74
N ARG A 196 -9.40 2.91 -9.06
CA ARG A 196 -8.10 2.31 -8.69
C ARG A 196 -7.91 2.01 -7.20
N TYR A 197 -8.57 2.77 -6.32
CA TYR A 197 -8.59 2.50 -4.87
C TYR A 197 -9.06 1.10 -4.51
N MET A 198 -9.86 0.49 -5.38
CA MET A 198 -10.32 -0.88 -5.24
C MET A 198 -9.65 -1.77 -6.30
N ALA A 199 -9.71 -1.36 -7.57
CA ALA A 199 -9.29 -2.18 -8.69
C ALA A 199 -7.76 -2.45 -8.72
N GLU A 200 -6.94 -1.57 -8.14
CA GLU A 200 -5.49 -1.77 -8.03
C GLU A 200 -5.11 -2.17 -6.61
N ASP A 201 -5.48 -1.36 -5.60
CA ASP A 201 -4.98 -1.53 -4.22
C ASP A 201 -5.44 -2.84 -3.55
N VAL A 202 -6.51 -3.47 -4.05
CA VAL A 202 -6.95 -4.78 -3.54
C VAL A 202 -6.08 -5.92 -4.08
N PRO A 203 -6.08 -6.23 -5.39
CA PRO A 203 -5.29 -7.34 -5.93
C PRO A 203 -3.77 -7.12 -5.88
N GLU A 204 -3.30 -5.87 -5.88
CA GLU A 204 -1.88 -5.52 -5.94
C GLU A 204 -1.33 -4.98 -4.60
N GLY A 205 -2.20 -4.69 -3.62
CA GLY A 205 -1.82 -4.17 -2.30
C GLY A 205 -2.20 -5.13 -1.17
N ILE A 206 -3.43 -5.05 -0.68
CA ILE A 206 -3.84 -5.75 0.55
C ILE A 206 -3.91 -7.28 0.42
N VAL A 207 -4.18 -7.81 -0.78
CA VAL A 207 -4.16 -9.28 -1.01
C VAL A 207 -2.74 -9.85 -0.93
N PRO A 208 -1.71 -9.26 -1.57
CA PRO A 208 -0.32 -9.63 -1.33
C PRO A 208 0.12 -9.51 0.14
N MET A 209 -0.31 -8.47 0.86
CA MET A 209 -0.01 -8.33 2.30
C MET A 209 -0.61 -9.47 3.13
N LYS A 210 -1.89 -9.80 2.90
CA LYS A 210 -2.54 -10.96 3.51
C LYS A 210 -1.76 -12.23 3.22
N GLY A 211 -1.26 -12.38 1.99
CA GLY A 211 -0.48 -13.54 1.60
C GLY A 211 0.82 -13.67 2.37
N ILE A 212 1.55 -12.57 2.55
CA ILE A 212 2.76 -12.51 3.37
C ILE A 212 2.44 -12.82 4.85
N ALA A 213 1.37 -12.26 5.40
CA ALA A 213 0.93 -12.51 6.76
C ALA A 213 0.57 -13.98 6.99
N GLU A 214 -0.12 -14.61 6.03
CA GLU A 214 -0.45 -16.02 6.07
C GLU A 214 0.82 -16.90 6.08
N LEU A 215 1.81 -16.59 5.24
CA LEU A 215 3.11 -17.28 5.26
C LEU A 215 3.88 -17.06 6.57
N ALA A 216 3.77 -15.88 7.15
CA ALA A 216 4.33 -15.56 8.47
C ALA A 216 3.56 -16.21 9.63
N GLY A 217 2.41 -16.84 9.38
CA GLY A 217 1.57 -17.45 10.40
C GLY A 217 0.88 -16.44 11.32
N VAL A 218 0.60 -15.24 10.83
CA VAL A 218 -0.10 -14.18 11.56
C VAL A 218 -1.57 -14.18 11.17
N SER A 219 -2.45 -14.12 12.17
CA SER A 219 -3.89 -13.95 11.94
C SER A 219 -4.19 -12.51 11.56
N THR A 220 -5.09 -12.32 10.59
CA THR A 220 -5.38 -10.99 10.04
C THR A 220 -6.88 -10.75 9.85
N PRO A 221 -7.69 -10.77 10.93
CA PRO A 221 -9.14 -10.63 10.84
C PRO A 221 -9.61 -9.33 10.15
N TYR A 222 -8.91 -8.20 10.30
CA TYR A 222 -9.26 -6.95 9.63
C TYR A 222 -9.00 -7.01 8.13
N LEU A 223 -7.84 -7.53 7.70
CA LEU A 223 -7.61 -7.80 6.28
C LEU A 223 -8.64 -8.80 5.73
N ASP A 224 -9.00 -9.83 6.49
CA ASP A 224 -10.00 -10.82 6.07
C ASP A 224 -11.36 -10.16 5.83
N GLU A 225 -11.79 -9.30 6.75
CA GLU A 225 -13.04 -8.55 6.65
C GLU A 225 -13.03 -7.61 5.42
N VAL A 226 -11.99 -6.78 5.29
CA VAL A 226 -11.86 -5.80 4.20
C VAL A 226 -11.78 -6.50 2.84
N ILE A 227 -10.93 -7.54 2.70
CA ILE A 227 -10.76 -8.27 1.43
C ILE A 227 -12.07 -8.96 1.03
N THR A 228 -12.78 -9.57 1.98
CA THR A 228 -14.05 -10.26 1.71
C THR A 228 -15.09 -9.32 1.11
N TRP A 229 -15.22 -8.11 1.66
CA TRP A 229 -16.13 -7.13 1.09
C TRP A 229 -15.64 -6.60 -0.27
N CYS A 230 -14.37 -6.25 -0.37
CA CYS A 230 -13.76 -5.69 -1.57
C CYS A 230 -13.90 -6.64 -2.77
N GLN A 231 -13.58 -7.93 -2.59
CA GLN A 231 -13.63 -8.92 -3.67
C GLN A 231 -15.07 -9.09 -4.19
N GLY A 232 -16.07 -9.02 -3.31
CA GLY A 232 -17.48 -9.04 -3.69
C GLY A 232 -17.86 -7.85 -4.58
N LYS A 233 -17.38 -6.65 -4.25
CA LYS A 233 -17.60 -5.45 -5.09
C LYS A 233 -16.86 -5.51 -6.44
N LEU A 234 -15.73 -6.20 -6.50
CA LEU A 234 -14.94 -6.39 -7.71
C LEU A 234 -15.41 -7.58 -8.56
N ASN A 235 -16.40 -8.35 -8.10
CA ASN A 235 -16.81 -9.62 -8.71
C ASN A 235 -15.62 -10.58 -8.88
N LYS A 236 -14.84 -10.73 -7.81
CA LYS A 236 -13.64 -11.55 -7.69
C LYS A 236 -13.70 -12.40 -6.43
N GLU A 237 -12.90 -13.46 -6.39
CA GLU A 237 -12.71 -14.30 -5.21
C GLU A 237 -11.22 -14.57 -5.01
N PHE A 238 -10.61 -13.88 -4.05
CA PHE A 238 -9.20 -14.04 -3.68
C PHE A 238 -9.06 -14.84 -2.37
N LEU A 239 -9.93 -14.53 -1.41
CA LEU A 239 -10.00 -15.10 -0.07
C LEU A 239 -11.26 -15.96 0.07
N VAL A 240 -11.11 -17.17 0.62
CA VAL A 240 -12.22 -18.05 1.01
C VAL A 240 -12.07 -18.37 2.50
N GLY A 241 -13.05 -17.95 3.30
CA GLY A 241 -12.87 -17.90 4.76
C GLY A 241 -11.74 -16.95 5.13
N ASN A 242 -10.67 -17.48 5.71
CA ASN A 242 -9.46 -16.72 6.08
C ASN A 242 -8.21 -17.14 5.29
N LYS A 243 -8.40 -17.87 4.18
CA LYS A 243 -7.33 -18.47 3.38
C LYS A 243 -7.32 -17.92 1.96
N LEU A 244 -6.14 -17.53 1.48
CA LEU A 244 -5.94 -17.15 0.07
C LEU A 244 -5.96 -18.40 -0.81
N THR A 245 -7.17 -18.85 -1.13
CA THR A 245 -7.46 -20.02 -1.98
C THR A 245 -8.54 -19.75 -3.03
N GLY A 246 -8.92 -18.48 -3.21
CA GLY A 246 -9.95 -18.08 -4.17
C GLY A 246 -9.52 -18.28 -5.63
N LYS A 247 -10.50 -18.52 -6.51
CA LYS A 247 -10.26 -18.83 -7.93
C LYS A 247 -9.58 -17.71 -8.73
N ASP A 248 -9.62 -16.47 -8.25
CA ASP A 248 -9.08 -15.30 -8.94
C ASP A 248 -7.69 -14.86 -8.41
N LEU A 249 -7.03 -15.66 -7.57
CA LEU A 249 -5.66 -15.36 -7.11
C LEU A 249 -4.65 -15.14 -8.23
N LYS A 250 -4.87 -15.77 -9.39
CA LYS A 250 -4.08 -15.58 -10.61
C LYS A 250 -4.04 -14.12 -11.09
N ASP A 251 -4.99 -13.29 -10.68
CA ASP A 251 -5.08 -11.87 -11.04
C ASP A 251 -4.40 -10.96 -10.01
N THR A 252 -3.69 -11.54 -9.03
CA THR A 252 -3.02 -10.80 -7.95
C THR A 252 -1.50 -10.94 -8.05
N ARG A 253 -0.77 -10.32 -7.12
CA ARG A 253 0.66 -10.60 -6.85
C ARG A 253 0.90 -11.31 -5.53
N ALA A 254 -0.12 -11.97 -4.96
CA ALA A 254 0.06 -12.73 -3.73
C ALA A 254 1.10 -13.85 -3.92
N PRO A 255 1.98 -14.10 -2.94
CA PRO A 255 2.95 -15.20 -2.99
C PRO A 255 2.35 -16.55 -3.37
N GLN A 256 1.14 -16.83 -2.90
CA GLN A 256 0.38 -18.06 -3.12
C GLN A 256 0.16 -18.35 -4.61
N LYS A 257 -0.07 -17.32 -5.44
CA LYS A 257 -0.20 -17.46 -6.89
C LYS A 257 1.04 -18.07 -7.53
N TYR A 258 2.21 -17.81 -6.96
CA TYR A 258 3.50 -18.29 -7.46
C TYR A 258 3.89 -19.66 -6.85
N GLY A 259 3.00 -20.28 -6.08
CA GLY A 259 3.27 -21.56 -5.41
C GLY A 259 4.12 -21.44 -4.15
N TYR A 260 4.25 -20.24 -3.58
CA TYR A 260 4.92 -20.03 -2.30
C TYR A 260 3.95 -20.36 -1.16
N ASN A 261 4.34 -21.34 -0.34
CA ASN A 261 3.48 -21.92 0.70
C ASN A 261 4.08 -21.81 2.11
N LYS A 262 5.33 -21.35 2.21
CA LYS A 262 6.03 -21.13 3.48
C LYS A 262 6.87 -19.86 3.40
N LEU A 263 7.14 -19.24 4.55
CA LEU A 263 7.82 -17.95 4.64
C LEU A 263 9.19 -17.97 3.96
N GLU A 264 9.91 -19.09 4.07
CA GLU A 264 11.25 -19.25 3.50
C GLU A 264 11.24 -19.11 1.97
N ASP A 265 10.13 -19.43 1.31
CA ASP A 265 9.99 -19.33 -0.14
C ASP A 265 10.20 -17.88 -0.63
N LEU A 266 9.83 -16.87 0.18
CA LEU A 266 10.04 -15.45 -0.12
C LEU A 266 11.52 -15.05 -0.18
N PHE A 267 12.40 -15.85 0.42
CA PHE A 267 13.84 -15.61 0.47
C PHE A 267 14.61 -16.55 -0.45
N THR A 268 13.90 -17.36 -1.24
CA THR A 268 14.53 -18.24 -2.22
C THR A 268 15.01 -17.46 -3.44
N GLY A 269 16.02 -18.01 -4.12
CA GLY A 269 16.58 -17.45 -5.34
C GLY A 269 18.08 -17.23 -5.27
N SER A 270 18.67 -16.87 -6.41
CA SER A 270 20.09 -16.56 -6.52
C SER A 270 20.35 -15.08 -6.32
N PHE A 271 19.95 -14.55 -5.17
CA PHE A 271 20.19 -13.17 -4.75
C PHE A 271 21.25 -13.11 -3.65
N GLU A 272 21.97 -12.00 -3.57
CA GLU A 272 22.76 -11.66 -2.40
C GLU A 272 21.77 -11.52 -1.23
N VAL A 273 21.99 -12.30 -0.17
CA VAL A 273 21.26 -12.07 1.08
C VAL A 273 21.78 -10.72 1.57
N THR A 274 20.89 -9.75 1.81
CA THR A 274 21.26 -8.44 2.36
C THR A 274 22.22 -8.69 3.54
N PRO A 275 23.40 -8.06 3.60
CA PRO A 275 24.38 -8.36 4.64
C PRO A 275 23.72 -8.22 6.02
N ARG A 276 23.97 -9.21 6.88
CA ARG A 276 23.60 -9.21 8.30
C ARG A 276 24.29 -8.08 9.05
#